data_AF-A0A2G2WDP6-F1
#
_entry.id   AF-A0A2G2WDP6-F1
#
_cell.length_a   1.000
_cell.length_b   1.000
_cell.length_c   1.000
_cell.angle_alpha   90.00
_cell.angle_beta   90.00
_cell.angle_gamma   90.00
#
_symmetry.space_group_name_H-M   'P 1'
#
loop_
_entity.id
_entity.type
_entity.pdbx_description
1 polymer ?
#
loop_
_entity_poly.entity_id
_entity_poly.type
_entity_poly.pdbx_seq_one_letter_code
_entity_poly.pdbx_strand_id
1 'polypeptide(L)'
;MVDSLDDSNIMEEREELMVSLVDEQVQPIFRVAHFLKPTISFAKKLPFLPSRSKMSCSSLKVKFRGGSSYMKEWSKWVNELKHLHQDTWKKAGNFEAIIAPTFEIYKHYDLILALAERWVYGD
;
A
#
# COMPACT_ATOMS: atom_id res chain seq x y z
N MET A 1 -26.53 -5.76 43.76
CA MET A 1 -25.30 -6.48 43.39
C MET A 1 -24.91 -5.97 42.03
N VAL A 2 -23.79 -5.25 41.95
CA VAL A 2 -23.23 -4.77 40.68
C VAL A 2 -22.46 -5.95 40.13
N ASP A 3 -22.98 -6.59 39.09
CA ASP A 3 -22.17 -7.51 38.27
C ASP A 3 -21.13 -6.66 37.56
N SER A 4 -19.94 -6.64 38.13
CA SER A 4 -18.71 -6.21 37.49
C SER A 4 -18.52 -7.07 36.25
N LEU A 5 -18.88 -6.52 35.09
CA LEU A 5 -18.43 -7.01 33.79
C LEU A 5 -16.91 -7.12 33.89
N ASP A 6 -16.41 -8.37 33.92
CA ASP A 6 -15.01 -8.63 33.61
C ASP A 6 -14.75 -7.91 32.28
N ASP A 7 -13.96 -6.85 32.35
CA ASP A 7 -13.37 -6.17 31.21
C ASP A 7 -12.60 -7.23 30.45
N SER A 8 -13.31 -7.86 29.53
CA SER A 8 -12.85 -8.93 28.69
C SER A 8 -11.70 -8.30 27.93
N ASN A 9 -10.45 -8.60 28.30
CA ASN A 9 -9.29 -7.97 27.71
C ASN A 9 -9.28 -8.26 26.20
N ILE A 10 -9.86 -7.34 25.42
CA ILE A 10 -10.10 -7.43 23.97
C ILE A 10 -8.76 -7.50 23.23
N MET A 11 -7.65 -7.15 23.87
CA MET A 11 -6.33 -7.17 23.28
C MET A 11 -5.46 -8.31 23.86
N GLU A 12 -4.58 -8.83 23.02
CA GLU A 12 -3.53 -9.80 23.36
C GLU A 12 -2.20 -9.18 22.96
N GLU A 13 -1.27 -9.06 23.90
CA GLU A 13 0.09 -8.61 23.62
C GLU A 13 0.95 -9.80 23.20
N ARG A 14 1.69 -9.64 22.10
CA ARG A 14 2.68 -10.62 21.64
C ARG A 14 4.00 -9.93 21.38
N GLU A 15 5.07 -10.54 21.85
CA GLU A 15 6.44 -10.11 21.59
C GLU A 15 7.03 -10.99 20.50
N GLU A 16 7.44 -10.38 19.38
CA GLU A 16 8.04 -11.09 18.26
C GLU A 16 9.34 -10.42 17.82
N LEU A 17 10.28 -11.26 17.38
CA LEU A 17 11.57 -10.82 16.85
C LEU A 17 11.39 -10.38 15.39
N MET A 18 11.53 -9.09 15.12
CA MET A 18 11.45 -8.56 13.77
C MET A 18 12.82 -8.71 13.09
N VAL A 19 12.88 -9.53 12.04
CA VAL A 19 14.09 -9.78 11.24
C VAL A 19 13.95 -9.14 9.86
N SER A 20 14.97 -8.40 9.42
CA SER A 20 15.04 -7.90 8.04
C SER A 20 15.49 -9.03 7.11
N LEU A 21 14.69 -9.36 6.10
CA LEU A 21 15.06 -10.34 5.08
C LEU A 21 16.04 -9.77 4.03
N VAL A 22 16.21 -8.45 4.00
CA VAL A 22 16.96 -7.74 2.94
C VAL A 22 18.41 -7.47 3.34
N ASP A 23 18.68 -7.35 4.64
CA ASP A 23 19.97 -6.90 5.12
C ASP A 23 20.38 -7.70 6.36
N GLU A 24 21.25 -8.70 6.14
CA GLU A 24 21.76 -9.61 7.18
C GLU A 24 22.56 -8.88 8.28
N GLN A 25 22.95 -7.62 8.02
CA GLN A 25 23.72 -6.79 8.94
C GLN A 25 22.83 -6.02 9.93
N VAL A 26 21.51 -5.98 9.71
CA VAL A 26 20.57 -5.30 10.60
C VAL A 26 20.22 -6.24 11.76
N GLN A 27 20.62 -5.85 12.97
CA GLN A 27 20.32 -6.62 14.17
C GLN A 27 18.81 -6.77 14.37
N PRO A 28 18.30 -8.00 14.61
CA PRO A 28 16.91 -8.22 14.91
C PRO A 28 16.44 -7.41 16.13
N ILE A 29 15.22 -6.87 16.05
CA ILE A 29 14.65 -6.03 17.12
C ILE A 29 13.40 -6.73 17.66
N PHE A 30 13.34 -6.92 18.98
CA PHE A 30 12.11 -7.36 19.65
C PHE A 30 11.09 -6.23 19.64
N ARG A 31 9.87 -6.54 19.19
CA ARG A 31 8.75 -5.60 19.23
C ARG A 31 7.54 -6.25 19.89
N VAL A 32 6.90 -5.49 20.76
CA VAL A 32 5.60 -5.83 21.33
C VAL A 32 4.51 -5.28 20.41
N ALA A 33 3.59 -6.14 19.99
CA ALA A 33 2.43 -5.79 19.20
C ALA A 33 1.14 -6.20 19.93
N HIS A 34 0.12 -5.36 19.84
CA HIS A 34 -1.14 -5.54 20.53
C HIS A 34 -2.20 -5.97 19.50
N PHE A 35 -2.68 -7.20 19.63
CA PHE A 35 -3.62 -7.81 18.69
C PHE A 35 -5.02 -7.83 19.28
N LEU A 36 -6.04 -7.57 18.46
CA LEU A 36 -7.42 -7.78 18.88
C LEU A 36 -7.72 -9.28 18.94
N LYS A 37 -8.29 -9.74 20.06
CA LYS A 37 -8.83 -11.09 20.19
C LYS A 37 -10.07 -11.20 19.31
N PRO A 38 -10.19 -12.26 18.49
CA PRO A 38 -11.38 -12.46 17.67
C PRO A 38 -12.64 -12.58 18.56
N THR A 39 -13.55 -11.62 18.46
CA THR A 39 -14.79 -11.61 19.25
C THR A 39 -15.86 -12.56 18.69
N ILE A 40 -15.64 -13.12 17.50
CA ILE A 40 -16.61 -13.95 16.76
C ILE A 40 -15.90 -15.18 16.21
N SER A 41 -16.50 -16.37 16.36
CA SER A 41 -15.92 -17.66 15.93
C SER A 41 -15.74 -17.82 14.40
N PHE A 42 -16.12 -16.81 13.61
CA PHE A 42 -15.96 -16.76 12.14
C PHE A 42 -14.51 -16.63 11.68
N ALA A 43 -13.57 -16.29 12.57
CA ALA A 43 -12.15 -16.11 12.26
C ALA A 43 -11.38 -17.40 11.90
N LYS A 44 -12.03 -18.57 11.87
CA LYS A 44 -11.39 -19.81 11.36
C LYS A 44 -11.14 -19.77 9.86
N LYS A 45 -11.85 -18.92 9.12
CA LYS A 45 -11.66 -18.75 7.68
C LYS A 45 -10.91 -17.44 7.46
N LEU A 46 -9.60 -17.53 7.24
CA LEU A 46 -8.82 -16.40 6.74
C LEU A 46 -9.55 -15.81 5.54
N PRO A 47 -9.62 -14.46 5.39
CA PRO A 47 -10.09 -13.88 4.14
C PRO A 47 -9.28 -14.53 3.02
N PHE A 48 -9.97 -14.98 1.99
CA PHE A 48 -9.41 -15.77 0.91
C PHE A 48 -8.23 -15.00 0.32
N LEU A 49 -6.99 -15.34 0.73
CA LEU A 49 -5.83 -14.74 0.10
C LEU A 49 -5.90 -15.18 -1.36
N PRO A 50 -5.86 -14.24 -2.32
CA PRO A 50 -5.73 -14.60 -3.70
C PRO A 50 -4.52 -15.51 -3.85
N SER A 51 -4.75 -16.82 -4.00
CA SER A 51 -3.75 -17.68 -4.64
C SER A 51 -3.36 -16.95 -5.92
N ARG A 52 -2.06 -16.72 -6.12
CA ARG A 52 -1.51 -16.16 -7.36
C ARG A 52 -1.79 -17.18 -8.45
N SER A 53 -3.05 -17.29 -8.87
CA SER A 53 -3.40 -18.03 -10.06
C SER A 53 -2.63 -17.37 -11.18
N LYS A 54 -2.09 -18.18 -12.08
CA LYS A 54 -1.52 -17.70 -13.34
C LYS A 54 -2.70 -17.13 -14.12
N MET A 55 -3.09 -15.90 -13.80
CA MET A 55 -4.20 -15.22 -14.44
C MET A 55 -3.73 -14.88 -15.84
N SER A 56 -4.19 -15.68 -16.79
CA SER A 56 -4.03 -15.42 -18.21
C SER A 56 -4.90 -14.22 -18.53
N CYS A 57 -4.37 -13.00 -18.38
CA CYS A 57 -4.95 -11.75 -18.88
C CYS A 57 -4.97 -11.72 -20.43
N SER A 58 -5.19 -12.87 -21.08
CA SER A 58 -4.97 -13.06 -22.52
C SER A 58 -6.11 -12.52 -23.39
N SER A 59 -7.24 -12.09 -22.82
CA SER A 59 -8.43 -11.68 -23.58
C SER A 59 -8.80 -10.19 -23.43
N LEU A 60 -8.45 -9.52 -22.33
CA LEU A 60 -8.85 -8.13 -22.08
C LEU A 60 -7.85 -7.12 -22.68
N LYS A 61 -8.17 -6.60 -23.87
CA LYS A 61 -7.45 -5.47 -24.48
C LYS A 61 -7.89 -4.15 -23.85
N VAL A 62 -7.39 -3.84 -22.65
CA VAL A 62 -7.64 -2.55 -21.99
C VAL A 62 -6.58 -1.54 -22.41
N LYS A 63 -7.00 -0.38 -22.92
CA LYS A 63 -6.12 0.76 -23.19
C LYS A 63 -6.27 1.77 -22.06
N PHE A 64 -5.25 1.87 -21.20
CA PHE A 64 -5.17 2.93 -20.21
C PHE A 64 -4.78 4.24 -20.89
N ARG A 65 -5.78 5.06 -21.25
CA ARG A 65 -5.53 6.42 -21.75
C ARG A 65 -5.23 7.32 -20.55
N GLY A 66 -3.94 7.52 -20.31
CA GLY A 66 -3.45 8.52 -19.39
C GLY A 66 -2.28 7.99 -18.55
N GLY A 67 -1.11 8.59 -18.72
CA GLY A 67 0.01 8.28 -17.84
C GLY A 67 1.34 8.84 -18.31
N SER A 68 1.59 8.91 -19.62
CA SER A 68 2.95 9.17 -20.10
C SER A 68 3.09 10.44 -20.93
N SER A 69 2.15 10.78 -21.83
CA SER A 69 2.31 11.94 -22.72
C SER A 69 2.27 13.27 -21.97
N TYR A 70 1.27 13.49 -21.12
CA TYR A 70 1.15 14.74 -20.34
C TYR A 70 2.23 14.88 -19.26
N MET A 71 2.77 13.76 -18.77
CA MET A 71 3.80 13.78 -17.73
C MET A 71 5.19 14.17 -18.26
N LYS A 72 5.44 14.03 -19.56
CA LYS A 72 6.70 14.47 -20.19
C LYS A 72 6.84 15.99 -20.17
N GLU A 73 5.78 16.70 -20.54
CA GLU A 73 5.76 18.17 -20.53
C GLU A 73 5.82 18.71 -19.09
N TRP A 74 5.09 18.07 -18.15
CA TRP A 74 5.19 18.37 -16.73
C TRP A 74 6.62 18.19 -16.19
N SER A 75 7.25 17.05 -16.49
CA SER A 75 8.61 16.77 -16.02
C SER A 75 9.62 17.79 -16.58
N LYS A 76 9.45 18.20 -17.84
CA LYS A 76 10.27 19.27 -18.43
C LYS A 76 10.07 20.59 -17.70
N TRP A 77 8.81 21.00 -17.48
CA TRP A 77 8.47 22.22 -16.75
C TRP A 77 9.04 22.23 -15.34
N VAL A 78 8.91 21.13 -14.59
CA VAL A 78 9.46 21.00 -13.24
C VAL A 78 10.98 21.11 -13.27
N ASN A 79 11.66 20.41 -14.19
CA ASN A 79 13.12 20.47 -14.30
C ASN A 79 13.63 21.88 -14.63
N GLU A 80 12.94 22.58 -15.53
CA GLU A 80 13.29 23.95 -15.90
C GLU A 80 13.04 24.94 -14.75
N LEU A 81 12.01 24.77 -13.92
CA LEU A 81 11.67 25.75 -12.88
C LEU A 81 12.21 25.41 -11.49
N LYS A 82 12.62 24.17 -11.25
CA LYS A 82 13.13 23.71 -9.96
C LYS A 82 14.32 24.55 -9.47
N HIS A 83 15.24 24.91 -10.36
CA HIS A 83 16.42 25.70 -9.97
C HIS A 83 16.06 27.10 -9.42
N LEU A 84 14.93 27.67 -9.85
CA LEU A 84 14.48 29.01 -9.47
C LEU A 84 13.48 29.00 -8.32
N HIS A 85 12.60 27.99 -8.27
CA HIS A 85 11.44 27.99 -7.39
C HIS A 85 11.46 26.92 -6.29
N GLN A 86 12.48 26.06 -6.23
CA GLN A 86 12.56 25.00 -5.22
C GLN A 86 12.37 25.53 -3.79
N ASP A 87 13.07 26.61 -3.41
CA ASP A 87 12.98 27.15 -2.05
C ASP A 87 11.61 27.76 -1.76
N THR A 88 10.99 28.37 -2.76
CA THR A 88 9.63 28.92 -2.68
C THR A 88 8.61 27.79 -2.50
N TRP A 89 8.73 26.71 -3.25
CA TRP A 89 7.84 25.55 -3.14
C TRP A 89 7.99 24.84 -1.78
N LYS A 90 9.22 24.73 -1.27
CA LYS A 90 9.48 24.19 0.07
C LYS A 90 8.85 25.06 1.16
N LYS A 91 9.01 26.39 1.07
CA LYS A 91 8.37 27.32 2.03
C LYS A 91 6.85 27.25 1.98
N ALA A 92 6.28 27.00 0.81
CA ALA A 92 4.83 26.83 0.62
C ALA A 92 4.32 25.43 1.01
N GLY A 93 5.21 24.48 1.34
CA GLY A 93 4.84 23.11 1.71
C GLY A 93 4.27 22.27 0.55
N ASN A 94 4.49 22.68 -0.69
CA ASN A 94 3.94 22.02 -1.89
C ASN A 94 5.02 21.40 -2.79
N PHE A 95 6.28 21.41 -2.34
CA PHE A 95 7.41 20.87 -3.09
C PHE A 95 7.21 19.40 -3.47
N GLU A 96 6.83 18.56 -2.50
CA GLU A 96 6.62 17.13 -2.69
C GLU A 96 5.48 16.86 -3.67
N ALA A 97 4.40 17.64 -3.61
CA ALA A 97 3.26 17.51 -4.51
C ALA A 97 3.60 17.91 -5.97
N ILE A 98 4.50 18.88 -6.15
CA ILE A 98 4.97 19.32 -7.47
C ILE A 98 5.94 18.28 -8.09
N ILE A 99 6.80 17.67 -7.25
CA ILE A 99 7.80 16.69 -7.70
C ILE A 99 7.19 15.30 -7.87
N ALA A 100 6.22 14.89 -7.05
CA ALA A 100 5.63 13.55 -7.07
C ALA A 100 5.21 13.03 -8.46
N PRO A 101 4.58 13.84 -9.33
CA PRO A 101 4.15 13.38 -10.66
C PRO A 101 5.30 13.25 -11.67
N THR A 102 6.49 13.74 -11.35
CA THR A 102 7.70 13.54 -12.18
C THR A 102 8.27 12.13 -12.06
N PHE A 103 7.91 11.39 -11.02
CA PHE A 103 8.31 10.00 -10.87
C PHE A 103 7.47 9.10 -11.77
N GLU A 104 8.15 8.25 -12.53
CA GLU A 104 7.47 7.22 -13.31
C GLU A 104 6.96 6.12 -12.39
N ILE A 105 5.65 6.06 -12.19
CA ILE A 105 5.02 4.94 -11.50
C ILE A 105 4.97 3.77 -12.48
N TYR A 106 5.78 2.75 -12.23
CA TYR A 106 5.72 1.51 -13.01
C TYR A 106 4.39 0.80 -12.74
N LYS A 107 3.56 0.69 -13.78
CA LYS A 107 2.25 0.04 -13.70
C LYS A 107 2.37 -1.41 -14.18
N HIS A 108 2.24 -2.34 -13.25
CA HIS A 108 2.03 -3.75 -13.55
C HIS A 108 0.57 -3.96 -13.98
N TYR A 109 0.28 -3.76 -15.26
CA TYR A 109 -1.08 -3.86 -15.80
C TYR A 109 -1.72 -5.23 -15.58
N ASP A 110 -0.92 -6.29 -15.61
CA ASP A 110 -1.30 -7.65 -15.27
C ASP A 110 -1.84 -7.76 -13.83
N LEU A 111 -1.18 -7.13 -12.86
CA LEU A 111 -1.63 -7.10 -11.47
C LEU A 111 -2.91 -6.28 -11.30
N ILE A 112 -3.01 -5.13 -11.97
CA ILE A 112 -4.19 -4.26 -11.92
C ILE A 112 -5.41 -4.99 -12.49
N LEU A 113 -5.26 -5.67 -13.63
CA LEU A 113 -6.32 -6.45 -14.26
C LEU A 113 -6.71 -7.66 -13.40
N ALA A 114 -5.74 -8.40 -12.87
CA ALA A 114 -6.00 -9.53 -11.96
C ALA A 114 -6.78 -9.12 -10.70
N LEU A 115 -6.50 -7.93 -10.16
CA LEU A 115 -7.25 -7.37 -9.03
C LEU A 115 -8.67 -6.99 -9.43
N ALA A 116 -8.84 -6.30 -10.57
CA ALA A 116 -10.14 -5.86 -11.07
C ALA A 116 -11.08 -7.05 -11.35
N GLU A 117 -10.57 -8.13 -11.95
CA GLU A 117 -11.36 -9.35 -12.20
C GLU A 117 -11.90 -9.97 -10.92
N ARG A 118 -11.13 -9.94 -9.82
CA ARG A 118 -11.57 -10.49 -8.52
C ARG A 118 -12.55 -9.59 -7.79
N TRP A 119 -12.53 -8.29 -8.06
CA TRP A 119 -13.42 -7.32 -7.41
C TRP A 119 -14.87 -7.42 -7.89
N VAL A 120 -15.10 -7.92 -9.12
CA VAL A 120 -16.43 -7.95 -9.75
C VAL A 120 -17.23 -9.24 -9.44
N TYR A 121 -16.66 -10.22 -8.73
CA TYR A 121 -17.35 -11.47 -8.35
C TYR A 121 -17.58 -11.55 -6.83
N GLY A 122 -18.31 -10.58 -6.29
CA GLY A 122 -18.66 -10.47 -4.87
C GLY A 122 -20.14 -10.26 -4.61
N ASP A 123 -21.03 -10.83 -5.43
CA ASP A 123 -22.48 -10.97 -5.16
C ASP A 123 -22.85 -12.46 -5.00
#